data_AF-A0A6J0HSI6-F1
#
_entry.id   AF-A0A6J0HSI6-F1
#
_cell.length_a   1.000
_cell.length_b   1.000
_cell.length_c   1.000
_cell.angle_alpha   90.00
_cell.angle_beta   90.00
_cell.angle_gamma   90.00
#
_symmetry.space_group_name_H-M   'P 1'
#
loop_
_entity.id
_entity.type
_entity.pdbx_description
1 polymer ?
#
loop_
_entity_poly.entity_id
_entity_poly.type
_entity_poly.pdbx_seq_one_letter_code
_entity_poly.pdbx_strand_id
1 'polypeptide(L)'
;MPPLPSAERVRSAVQLYRYLLRCCRRLPEGSVCQHYRHSIRQSFKVHADEDDPERIQQIIKRAIEDADWVMNKYEKQKKRKDEDKKDTGGIQSLRD
;
A
#
# COMPACT_ATOMS: atom_id res chain seq x y z
N MET A 1 8.38 1.04 -12.26
CA MET A 1 7.38 2.14 -12.14
C MET A 1 8.01 3.24 -11.31
N PRO A 2 7.75 4.52 -11.60
CA PRO A 2 8.25 5.60 -10.73
C PRO A 2 7.63 5.46 -9.34
N PRO A 3 8.43 5.64 -8.27
CA PRO A 3 7.91 5.55 -6.92
C PRO A 3 6.93 6.68 -6.64
N LEU A 4 5.99 6.47 -5.70
CA LEU A 4 5.07 7.54 -5.30
C LEU A 4 5.89 8.77 -4.83
N PRO A 5 5.47 10.03 -5.10
CA PRO A 5 6.25 11.24 -4.76
C PRO A 5 6.62 11.38 -3.28
N SER A 6 5.88 10.70 -2.40
CA SER A 6 6.17 10.66 -0.96
C SER A 6 7.30 9.71 -0.57
N ALA A 7 7.61 8.71 -1.40
CA ALA A 7 8.64 7.72 -1.15
C ALA A 7 10.06 8.28 -1.30
N GLU A 8 10.24 9.29 -2.17
CA GLU A 8 11.52 9.95 -2.42
C GLU A 8 12.08 10.70 -1.19
N ARG A 9 11.22 11.01 -0.21
CA ARG A 9 11.59 11.66 1.05
C ARG A 9 11.87 10.69 2.19
N VAL A 10 11.69 9.39 1.97
CA VAL A 10 11.91 8.36 2.99
C VAL A 10 13.40 8.03 3.01
N ARG A 11 14.11 8.54 4.01
CA ARG A 11 15.55 8.32 4.20
C ARG A 11 15.88 7.57 5.50
N SER A 12 14.90 7.36 6.37
CA SER A 12 15.05 6.67 7.65
C SER A 12 13.95 5.63 7.89
N ALA A 13 14.25 4.66 8.75
CA ALA A 13 13.30 3.62 9.17
C ALA A 13 12.00 4.20 9.73
N VAL A 14 12.07 5.25 10.56
CA VAL A 14 10.87 5.90 11.13
C VAL A 14 9.99 6.53 10.05
N GLN A 15 10.61 7.17 9.04
CA GLN A 15 9.87 7.72 7.91
C GLN A 15 9.22 6.61 7.08
N LEU A 16 9.93 5.49 6.87
CA LEU A 16 9.41 4.32 6.17
C LEU A 16 8.18 3.76 6.90
N TYR A 17 8.26 3.59 8.21
CA TYR A 17 7.15 3.08 9.03
C TYR A 17 5.88 3.92 8.84
N ARG A 18 6.02 5.24 8.96
CA ARG A 18 4.91 6.19 8.77
C ARG A 18 4.39 6.20 7.33
N TYR A 19 5.27 6.03 6.34
CA TYR A 19 4.88 5.91 4.94
C TYR A 19 4.03 4.66 4.70
N LEU A 20 4.50 3.48 5.12
CA LEU A 20 3.80 2.22 4.91
C LEU A 20 2.44 2.17 5.62
N LEU A 21 2.34 2.74 6.83
CA LEU A 21 1.06 2.87 7.53
C LEU A 21 0.06 3.79 6.81
N ARG A 22 0.52 4.83 6.12
CA ARG A 22 -0.35 5.67 5.27
C ARG A 22 -0.82 4.90 4.04
N CYS A 23 0.04 4.10 3.42
CA CYS A 23 -0.35 3.22 2.31
C CYS A 23 -1.44 2.22 2.74
N CYS A 24 -1.34 1.63 3.94
CA CYS A 24 -2.36 0.71 4.45
C CYS A 24 -3.75 1.35 4.57
N ARG A 25 -3.85 2.67 4.84
CA ARG A 25 -5.15 3.38 4.90
C ARG A 25 -5.81 3.55 3.54
N ARG A 26 -5.06 3.42 2.44
CA ARG A 26 -5.58 3.50 1.07
C ARG A 26 -6.05 2.14 0.55
N LEU A 27 -5.68 1.06 1.23
CA LEU A 27 -6.13 -0.29 0.89
C LEU A 27 -7.60 -0.48 1.28
N PRO A 28 -8.31 -1.44 0.66
CA PRO A 28 -9.65 -1.80 1.08
C PRO A 28 -9.68 -2.15 2.58
N GLU A 29 -10.70 -1.68 3.28
CA GLU A 29 -10.89 -1.95 4.70
C GLU A 29 -11.10 -3.45 4.96
N GLY A 30 -10.60 -3.94 6.10
CA GLY A 30 -10.75 -5.33 6.52
C GLY A 30 -9.43 -6.11 6.63
N SER A 31 -9.47 -7.38 6.26
CA SER A 31 -8.39 -8.36 6.48
C SER A 31 -7.07 -7.97 5.79
N VAL A 32 -7.15 -7.35 4.61
CA VAL A 32 -5.99 -6.92 3.83
C VAL A 32 -5.18 -5.86 4.57
N CYS A 33 -5.85 -4.81 5.06
CA CYS A 33 -5.18 -3.74 5.80
C CYS A 33 -4.54 -4.26 7.10
N GLN A 34 -5.23 -5.16 7.83
CA GLN A 34 -4.69 -5.78 9.04
C GLN A 34 -3.45 -6.65 8.74
N HIS A 35 -3.50 -7.46 7.68
CA HIS A 35 -2.37 -8.29 7.26
C HIS A 35 -1.12 -7.43 7.00
N TYR A 36 -1.22 -6.40 6.17
CA TYR A 36 -0.07 -5.53 5.89
C TYR A 36 0.41 -4.75 7.10
N ARG A 37 -0.49 -4.27 7.98
CA ARG A 37 -0.09 -3.63 9.23
C ARG A 37 0.69 -4.57 10.14
N HIS A 38 0.30 -5.84 10.20
CA HIS A 38 1.04 -6.86 10.95
C HIS A 38 2.41 -7.11 10.30
N SER A 39 2.46 -7.33 8.99
CA SER A 39 3.71 -7.56 8.25
C SER A 39 4.71 -6.41 8.41
N ILE A 40 4.25 -5.16 8.36
CA ILE A 40 5.09 -3.97 8.61
C ILE A 40 5.69 -4.02 10.02
N ARG A 41 4.87 -4.30 11.05
CA ARG A 41 5.37 -4.39 12.43
C ARG A 41 6.40 -5.50 12.60
N GLN A 42 6.16 -6.66 12.01
CA GLN A 42 7.11 -7.78 12.10
C GLN A 42 8.43 -7.46 11.37
N SER A 43 8.35 -6.87 10.17
CA SER A 43 9.55 -6.50 9.40
C SER A 43 10.44 -5.52 10.19
N PHE A 44 9.85 -4.52 10.86
CA PHE A 44 10.59 -3.60 11.71
C PHE A 44 11.22 -4.27 12.94
N LYS A 45 10.56 -5.29 13.49
CA LYS A 45 11.09 -6.05 14.62
C LYS A 45 12.28 -6.91 14.22
N VAL A 46 12.23 -7.54 13.04
CA VAL A 46 13.31 -8.41 12.53
C VAL A 46 14.56 -7.60 12.17
N HIS A 47 14.41 -6.33 11.78
CA HIS A 47 15.52 -5.44 11.43
C HIS A 47 15.83 -4.41 12.52
N ALA A 48 15.43 -4.65 13.77
CA ALA A 48 15.62 -3.69 14.86
C ALA A 48 17.09 -3.49 15.22
N ASP A 49 17.92 -4.53 15.06
CA ASP A 49 19.35 -4.53 15.38
C ASP A 49 20.23 -4.21 14.14
N GLU A 50 19.62 -3.74 13.05
CA GLU A 50 20.34 -3.39 11.81
C GLU A 50 20.85 -1.95 11.89
N ASP A 51 22.16 -1.79 12.08
CA ASP A 51 22.82 -0.49 12.20
C ASP A 51 23.61 -0.08 10.93
N ASP A 52 23.77 -0.98 9.95
CA ASP A 52 24.49 -0.65 8.71
C ASP A 52 23.65 0.29 7.84
N PRO A 53 24.12 1.53 7.57
CA PRO A 53 23.39 2.50 6.77
C PRO A 53 23.11 2.00 5.35
N GLU A 54 24.02 1.25 4.72
CA GLU A 54 23.78 0.73 3.37
C GLU A 54 22.66 -0.29 3.38
N ARG A 55 22.69 -1.23 4.33
CA ARG A 55 21.65 -2.22 4.50
C ARG A 55 20.28 -1.61 4.82
N ILE A 56 20.24 -0.60 5.68
CA ILE A 56 19.01 0.16 5.98
C ILE A 56 18.45 0.81 4.71
N GLN A 57 19.29 1.43 3.88
CA GLN A 57 18.84 2.03 2.61
C GLN A 57 18.30 0.97 1.64
N GLN A 58 18.93 -0.21 1.56
CA GLN A 58 18.43 -1.32 0.74
C GLN A 58 17.05 -1.80 1.21
N ILE A 59 16.86 -1.98 2.52
CA ILE A 59 15.58 -2.37 3.12
C ILE A 59 14.51 -1.33 2.80
N ILE A 60 14.82 -0.04 2.97
CA ILE A 60 13.91 1.07 2.65
C ILE A 60 13.50 1.02 1.18
N LYS A 61 14.47 0.93 0.27
CA LYS A 61 14.22 0.89 -1.18
C LYS A 61 13.31 -0.29 -1.53
N ARG A 62 13.62 -1.47 -0.99
CA ARG A 62 12.85 -2.68 -1.26
C ARG A 62 11.41 -2.58 -0.73
N ALA A 63 11.25 -2.09 0.49
CA ALA A 63 9.93 -1.92 1.10
C ALA A 63 9.06 -0.91 0.34
N ILE A 64 9.66 0.14 -0.24
CA ILE A 64 8.97 1.09 -1.11
C ILE A 64 8.50 0.39 -2.40
N GLU A 65 9.39 -0.35 -3.08
CA GLU A 65 9.05 -1.09 -4.31
C GLU A 65 7.90 -2.08 -4.07
N ASP A 66 7.97 -2.82 -2.97
CA ASP A 66 6.93 -3.77 -2.57
C ASP A 66 5.60 -3.05 -2.29
N ALA A 67 5.65 -1.92 -1.57
CA ALA A 67 4.45 -1.12 -1.30
C ALA A 67 3.82 -0.56 -2.58
N ASP A 68 4.63 -0.06 -3.51
CA ASP A 68 4.15 0.47 -4.79
C ASP A 68 3.52 -0.62 -5.66
N TRP A 69 4.09 -1.83 -5.68
CA TRP A 69 3.48 -2.97 -6.36
C TRP A 69 2.10 -3.33 -5.76
N VAL A 70 2.02 -3.40 -4.44
CA VAL A 70 0.77 -3.66 -3.71
C VAL A 70 -0.26 -2.58 -4.02
N MET A 71 0.09 -1.30 -3.89
CA MET A 71 -0.83 -0.19 -4.13
C MET A 71 -1.38 -0.20 -5.56
N ASN A 72 -0.52 -0.40 -6.56
CA ASN A 72 -0.95 -0.51 -7.96
C ASN A 72 -1.91 -1.69 -8.19
N LYS A 73 -1.66 -2.83 -7.54
CA LYS A 73 -2.55 -4.00 -7.62
C LYS A 73 -3.95 -3.71 -7.09
N TYR A 74 -4.06 -2.98 -5.97
CA TYR A 74 -5.36 -2.68 -5.36
C TYR A 74 -6.07 -1.49 -6.02
N GLU A 75 -5.35 -0.50 -6.52
CA GLU A 75 -5.94 0.58 -7.32
C GLU A 75 -6.58 0.06 -8.61
N LYS A 76 -5.92 -0.88 -9.30
CA LYS A 76 -6.51 -1.56 -10.47
C LYS A 76 -7.77 -2.35 -10.11
N GLN A 77 -7.78 -3.02 -8.95
CA GLN A 77 -8.97 -3.74 -8.49
C GLN A 77 -10.12 -2.80 -8.14
N LYS A 78 -9.83 -1.65 -7.54
CA LYS A 78 -10.84 -0.63 -7.22
C LYS A 78 -11.50 -0.10 -8.49
N LYS A 79 -10.71 0.29 -9.50
CA LYS A 79 -11.24 0.77 -10.79
C LYS A 79 -12.19 -0.22 -11.47
N ARG A 80 -11.83 -1.51 -11.50
CA ARG A 80 -12.71 -2.56 -12.07
C ARG A 80 -14.06 -2.65 -11.36
N LYS A 81 -14.06 -2.61 -10.02
CA LYS A 81 -15.32 -2.65 -9.24
C LYS A 81 -16.18 -1.41 -9.43
N ASP A 82 -15.57 -0.24 -9.62
CA ASP A 82 -16.28 1.01 -9.88
C ASP A 82 -16.91 1.03 -11.30
N GLU A 83 -16.28 0.37 -12.28
CA GLU A 83 -16.79 0.17 -13.64
C GLU A 83 -17.98 -0.81 -13.66
N ASP A 84 -17.88 -1.98 -13.03
CA ASP A 84 -18.96 -2.98 -12.96
C ASP A 84 -20.25 -2.42 -12.29
N LYS A 85 -20.10 -1.48 -11.35
CA LYS A 85 -21.23 -0.85 -10.65
C LYS A 85 -21.97 0.19 -11.51
N LYS A 86 -21.31 0.75 -12.55
CA LYS A 86 -21.94 1.73 -13.45
C LYS A 86 -22.92 1.07 -14.43
N ASP A 87 -22.62 -0.15 -14.88
CA ASP A 87 -23.45 -0.86 -15.87
C ASP A 87 -24.74 -1.46 -15.28
N THR A 88 -24.81 -1.65 -13.96
CA THR A 88 -25.97 -2.23 -13.28
C THR A 88 -27.02 -1.21 -12.80
N GLY A 89 -26.74 0.09 -12.88
CA GLY A 89 -27.63 1.17 -12.40
C GLY A 89 -28.69 1.65 -13.39
N GLY A 90 -28.80 1.09 -14.59
CA GLY A 90 -29.61 1.64 -15.69
C GLY A 90 -30.97 0.98 -15.97
N ILE A 91 -31.40 -0.07 -15.24
CA ILE A 91 -32.57 -0.90 -15.64
C ILE A 91 -33.73 -0.83 -14.62
N GLN A 92 -33.89 0.28 -13.89
CA GLN A 92 -35.07 0.50 -13.04
C GLN A 92 -35.76 1.83 -13.36
N SER A 93 -36.35 1.92 -14.55
CA SER A 93 -37.40 2.91 -14.85
C SER A 93 -38.18 2.50 -16.11
N LEU A 94 -38.93 1.40 -16.07
CA LEU A 94 -40.00 1.07 -17.03
C LEU A 94 -40.79 -0.15 -16.52
N ARG A 95 -41.63 0.11 -15.50
CA ARG A 95 -42.80 -0.70 -15.17
C ARG A 95 -43.70 0.15 -14.30
N ASP A 96 -44.60 0.87 -14.98
CA ASP A 96 -46.06 0.88 -14.80
C ASP A 96 -46.66 2.14 -15.46
#